data_AF-A0A9W8VGP5-F1
#
_entry.id   AF-A0A9W8VGP5-F1
#
_cell.length_a   1.000
_cell.length_b   1.000
_cell.length_c   1.000
_cell.angle_alpha   90.00
_cell.angle_beta   90.00
_cell.angle_gamma   90.00
#
_symmetry.space_group_name_H-M   'P 1'
#
loop_
_entity.id
_entity.type
_entity.pdbx_description
1 polymer ?
#
loop_
_entity_poly.entity_id
_entity_poly.type
_entity_poly.pdbx_seq_one_letter_code
_entity_poly.pdbx_strand_id
1 'polypeptide(L)'
;MDAGDGQRDSPLSISANIAGILTFVVAIAAAFYARLTYLRNSDDEYFRVKTSLSWYKTESTWLADLVTAINAQQDSFHAYQPEYQMYTFVMDDLLNLERRLLDLVAETEAKASIGDEGQRWTLLPRNWSGRTTVAMAWLPVRTKALELVRQREGLTARVQFMQMSMISSRLRDLESRTKWREMKMDESSRKLESLVENQRDRIHRLEDLVSRLTHRDNTGISRAGTLTNFGAKSTESTEMFDNDGSTTIVEPEEEVLARKLTKQ
;
A
#
# COMPACT_ATOMS: atom_id res chain seq x y z
N MET A 1 -36.87 -34.94 -92.12
CA MET A 1 -35.70 -35.54 -91.44
C MET A 1 -35.02 -34.41 -90.71
N ASP A 2 -34.88 -34.58 -89.40
CA ASP A 2 -34.79 -33.52 -88.38
C ASP A 2 -33.61 -32.58 -88.53
N ALA A 3 -33.93 -31.28 -88.54
CA ALA A 3 -33.03 -30.21 -88.13
C ALA A 3 -33.47 -29.81 -86.72
N GLY A 4 -32.61 -30.03 -85.74
CA GLY A 4 -32.85 -29.69 -84.35
C GLY A 4 -31.53 -29.57 -83.62
N ASP A 5 -30.94 -28.37 -83.68
CA ASP A 5 -29.85 -27.93 -82.82
C ASP A 5 -30.24 -28.13 -81.35
N GLY A 6 -29.74 -29.22 -80.78
CA GLY A 6 -29.76 -29.48 -79.36
C GLY A 6 -28.36 -29.26 -78.81
N GLN A 7 -27.88 -28.02 -78.87
CA GLN A 7 -26.68 -27.56 -78.18
C GLN A 7 -26.88 -27.80 -76.68
N ARG A 8 -26.54 -29.02 -76.24
CA ARG A 8 -26.49 -29.39 -74.83
C ARG A 8 -25.23 -28.76 -74.28
N ASP A 9 -25.36 -27.50 -73.86
CA ASP A 9 -24.39 -26.85 -72.99
C ASP A 9 -24.06 -27.81 -71.85
N SER A 10 -22.79 -28.21 -71.79
CA SER A 10 -22.35 -29.30 -70.93
C SER A 10 -22.65 -28.95 -69.46
N PRO A 11 -23.27 -29.86 -68.67
CA PRO A 11 -23.59 -29.62 -67.26
C PRO A 11 -22.35 -29.33 -66.39
N LEU A 12 -21.16 -29.70 -66.89
CA LEU A 12 -19.86 -29.36 -66.30
C LEU A 12 -19.49 -27.87 -66.44
N SER A 13 -19.91 -27.19 -67.50
CA SER A 13 -19.64 -25.76 -67.69
C SER A 13 -20.55 -24.89 -66.82
N ILE A 14 -21.80 -25.32 -66.65
CA ILE A 14 -22.76 -24.65 -65.75
C ILE A 14 -22.34 -24.85 -64.29
N SER A 15 -21.97 -26.07 -63.89
CA SER A 15 -21.50 -26.33 -62.52
C SER A 15 -20.15 -25.67 -62.20
N ALA A 16 -19.22 -25.58 -63.16
CA ALA A 16 -17.94 -24.88 -62.98
C ALA A 16 -18.12 -23.37 -62.83
N ASN A 17 -19.02 -22.74 -63.60
CA ASN A 17 -19.30 -21.31 -63.47
C ASN A 17 -20.01 -21.00 -62.14
N ILE A 18 -20.96 -21.85 -61.74
CA ILE A 18 -21.63 -21.73 -60.44
C ILE A 18 -20.64 -21.94 -59.28
N ALA A 19 -19.71 -22.89 -59.38
CA ALA A 19 -18.66 -23.10 -58.39
C ALA A 19 -17.67 -21.92 -58.33
N GLY A 20 -17.32 -21.32 -59.47
CA GLY A 20 -16.50 -20.10 -59.54
C GLY A 20 -17.19 -18.89 -58.90
N ILE A 21 -18.48 -18.71 -59.16
CA ILE A 21 -19.27 -17.63 -58.55
C ILE A 21 -19.42 -17.87 -57.04
N LEU A 22 -19.67 -19.11 -56.60
CA LEU A 22 -19.75 -19.44 -55.17
C LEU A 22 -18.43 -19.20 -54.45
N THR A 23 -17.29 -19.60 -55.04
CA THR A 23 -15.97 -19.34 -54.44
C THR A 23 -15.65 -17.85 -54.39
N PHE A 24 -16.07 -17.07 -55.39
CA PHE A 24 -15.95 -15.62 -55.37
C PHE A 24 -16.81 -14.97 -54.29
N VAL A 25 -18.07 -15.41 -54.13
CA VAL A 25 -18.97 -14.93 -53.06
C VAL A 25 -18.42 -15.31 -51.69
N VAL A 26 -17.92 -16.53 -51.50
CA VAL A 26 -17.28 -16.97 -50.26
C VAL A 26 -16.02 -16.17 -50.00
N ALA A 27 -15.21 -15.84 -51.01
CA ALA A 27 -14.03 -15.00 -50.86
C ALA A 27 -14.40 -13.56 -50.45
N ILE A 28 -15.44 -12.97 -51.04
CA ILE A 28 -15.95 -11.66 -50.63
C ILE A 28 -16.48 -11.70 -49.20
N ALA A 29 -17.27 -12.72 -48.86
CA ALA A 29 -17.79 -12.90 -47.51
C ALA A 29 -16.67 -13.09 -46.49
N ALA A 30 -15.63 -13.86 -46.81
CA ALA A 30 -14.46 -14.07 -45.99
C ALA A 30 -13.66 -12.77 -45.81
N ALA A 31 -13.47 -11.99 -46.88
CA ALA A 31 -12.80 -10.69 -46.81
C ALA A 31 -13.59 -9.70 -45.93
N PHE A 32 -14.91 -9.66 -46.05
CA PHE A 32 -15.77 -8.85 -45.20
C PHE A 32 -15.74 -9.34 -43.74
N TYR A 33 -15.79 -10.64 -43.52
CA TYR A 33 -15.71 -11.26 -42.20
C TYR A 33 -14.37 -10.97 -41.50
N ALA A 34 -13.25 -11.09 -42.23
CA ALA A 34 -11.93 -10.76 -41.72
C ALA A 34 -11.82 -9.29 -41.34
N ARG A 35 -12.31 -8.39 -42.20
CA ARG A 35 -12.33 -6.94 -41.93
C ARG A 35 -13.20 -6.59 -40.73
N LEU A 36 -14.35 -7.24 -40.59
CA LEU A 36 -15.25 -7.04 -39.46
C LEU A 36 -14.65 -7.52 -38.15
N THR A 37 -14.02 -8.70 -38.16
CA THR A 37 -13.34 -9.27 -36.99
C THR A 37 -12.16 -8.39 -36.55
N TYR A 38 -11.40 -7.85 -37.51
CA TYR A 38 -10.30 -6.94 -37.24
C TYR A 38 -10.75 -5.60 -36.62
N LEU A 39 -11.86 -5.02 -37.12
CA LEU A 39 -12.46 -3.81 -36.54
C LEU A 39 -12.97 -4.05 -35.12
N ARG A 40 -13.61 -5.20 -34.90
CA ARG A 40 -14.17 -5.57 -33.59
C ARG A 40 -13.08 -5.79 -32.54
N ASN A 41 -11.98 -6.45 -32.92
CA ASN A 41 -10.81 -6.54 -32.04
C ASN A 41 -10.21 -5.17 -31.72
N SER A 42 -10.25 -4.24 -32.68
CA SER A 42 -9.75 -2.87 -32.47
C SER A 42 -10.64 -2.06 -31.52
N ASP A 43 -11.97 -2.24 -31.59
CA ASP A 43 -12.92 -1.68 -30.61
C ASP A 43 -12.67 -2.25 -29.21
N ASP A 44 -12.50 -3.56 -29.07
CA ASP A 44 -12.25 -4.20 -27.78
C ASP A 44 -10.96 -3.66 -27.14
N GLU A 45 -9.93 -3.42 -27.93
CA GLU A 45 -8.68 -2.79 -27.46
C GLU A 45 -8.87 -1.34 -27.04
N TYR A 46 -9.65 -0.57 -27.80
CA TYR A 46 -9.99 0.80 -27.43
C TYR A 46 -10.73 0.84 -26.08
N PHE A 47 -11.73 -0.01 -25.88
CA PHE A 47 -12.46 -0.10 -24.61
C PHE A 47 -11.58 -0.58 -23.46
N ARG A 48 -10.63 -1.49 -23.72
CA ARG A 48 -9.63 -1.89 -22.72
C ARG A 48 -8.74 -0.73 -22.30
N VAL A 49 -8.23 0.06 -23.24
CA VAL A 49 -7.41 1.25 -22.95
C VAL A 49 -8.22 2.32 -22.20
N LYS A 50 -9.49 2.51 -22.55
CA LYS A 50 -10.39 3.44 -21.85
C LYS A 50 -10.68 2.97 -20.41
N THR A 51 -10.88 1.68 -20.22
CA THR A 51 -11.09 1.07 -18.90
C THR A 51 -9.82 1.16 -18.06
N SER A 52 -8.65 0.82 -18.64
CA SER A 52 -7.37 0.95 -17.96
C SER A 52 -7.09 2.41 -17.61
N LEU A 53 -7.47 3.37 -18.45
CA LEU A 53 -7.31 4.80 -18.15
C LEU A 53 -8.13 5.25 -16.95
N SER A 54 -9.35 4.73 -16.78
CA SER A 54 -10.14 5.01 -15.58
C SER A 54 -9.47 4.46 -14.31
N TRP A 55 -8.90 3.26 -14.40
CA TRP A 55 -8.10 2.66 -13.34
C TRP A 55 -6.82 3.47 -13.06
N TYR A 56 -6.19 3.97 -14.11
CA TYR A 56 -4.97 4.74 -14.03
C TYR A 56 -5.12 6.05 -13.28
N LYS A 57 -6.27 6.70 -13.48
CA LYS A 57 -6.66 7.88 -12.75
C LYS A 57 -6.90 7.62 -11.27
N THR A 58 -7.57 6.51 -10.93
CA THR A 58 -7.75 6.13 -9.52
C THR A 58 -6.43 5.75 -8.85
N GLU A 59 -5.56 5.05 -9.57
CA GLU A 59 -4.23 4.69 -9.07
C GLU A 59 -3.35 5.92 -8.87
N SER A 60 -3.33 6.87 -9.81
CA SER A 60 -2.52 8.08 -9.69
C SER A 60 -2.99 8.97 -8.52
N THR A 61 -4.31 9.04 -8.27
CA THR A 61 -4.84 9.71 -7.08
C THR A 61 -4.44 9.03 -5.77
N TRP A 62 -4.49 7.69 -5.72
CA TRP A 62 -4.05 6.95 -4.54
C TRP A 62 -2.54 7.07 -4.31
N LEU A 63 -1.72 7.04 -5.36
CA LEU A 63 -0.27 7.27 -5.26
C LEU A 63 0.06 8.68 -4.77
N ALA A 64 -0.70 9.70 -5.17
CA ALA A 64 -0.54 11.07 -4.69
C ALA A 64 -0.96 11.22 -3.21
N ASP A 65 -2.04 10.56 -2.81
CA ASP A 65 -2.50 10.57 -1.41
C ASP A 65 -1.51 9.85 -0.49
N LEU A 66 -0.96 8.71 -0.94
CA LEU A 66 0.06 7.96 -0.19
C LEU A 66 1.32 8.78 0.07
N VAL A 67 1.69 9.65 -0.87
CA VAL A 67 2.82 10.59 -0.72
C VAL A 67 2.50 11.68 0.26
N THR A 68 1.28 12.21 0.19
CA THR A 68 0.81 13.23 1.11
C THR A 68 0.77 12.68 2.54
N ALA A 69 0.31 11.45 2.72
CA ALA A 69 0.34 10.74 4.00
C ALA A 69 1.77 10.49 4.50
N ILE A 70 2.66 10.04 3.62
CA ILE A 70 4.10 9.90 3.92
C ILE A 70 4.69 11.24 4.39
N ASN A 71 4.36 12.34 3.73
CA ASN A 71 4.89 13.66 4.05
C ASN A 71 4.29 14.24 5.34
N ALA A 72 2.99 14.05 5.57
CA ALA A 72 2.28 14.51 6.77
C ALA A 72 2.76 13.81 8.04
N GLN A 73 3.21 12.56 7.92
CA GLN A 73 3.83 11.84 9.04
C GLN A 73 5.25 12.32 9.36
N GLN A 74 5.79 13.25 8.55
CA GLN A 74 7.22 13.47 8.43
C GLN A 74 7.56 14.96 8.39
N ASP A 75 7.10 15.67 9.44
CA ASP A 75 7.43 17.07 9.63
C ASP A 75 8.95 17.32 9.58
N SER A 76 9.35 18.12 8.60
CA SER A 76 10.53 18.99 8.55
C SER A 76 11.92 18.45 8.20
N PHE A 77 12.23 17.14 8.23
CA PHE A 77 13.61 16.67 7.99
C PHE A 77 13.90 16.02 6.61
N HIS A 78 12.88 15.52 5.90
CA HIS A 78 13.10 14.65 4.71
C HIS A 78 12.65 15.24 3.37
N ALA A 79 12.14 16.47 3.33
CA ALA A 79 11.78 17.15 2.08
C ALA A 79 12.97 17.33 1.10
N TYR A 80 14.21 17.16 1.59
CA TYR A 80 15.46 17.30 0.82
C TYR A 80 16.11 15.96 0.44
N GLN A 81 15.46 14.81 0.66
CA GLN A 81 16.04 13.53 0.25
C GLN A 81 16.02 13.37 -1.27
N PRO A 82 17.15 13.00 -1.91
CA PRO A 82 17.22 12.81 -3.37
C PRO A 82 16.26 11.71 -3.86
N GLU A 83 15.95 10.74 -3.00
CA GLU A 83 14.97 9.68 -3.27
C GLU A 83 13.56 10.25 -3.46
N TYR A 84 13.18 11.24 -2.65
CA TYR A 84 11.90 11.92 -2.78
C TYR A 84 11.84 12.76 -4.05
N GLN A 85 12.92 13.45 -4.42
CA GLN A 85 12.99 14.21 -5.66
C GLN A 85 12.82 13.30 -6.88
N MET A 86 13.55 12.17 -6.91
CA MET A 86 13.39 11.16 -7.96
C MET A 86 11.96 10.62 -7.99
N TYR A 87 11.34 10.41 -6.82
CA TYR A 87 9.95 10.00 -6.71
C TYR A 87 8.98 10.99 -7.31
N THR A 88 9.07 12.27 -6.95
CA THR A 88 8.19 13.32 -7.48
C THR A 88 8.33 13.46 -8.99
N PHE A 89 9.55 13.30 -9.51
CA PHE A 89 9.81 13.32 -10.94
C PHE A 89 9.14 12.16 -11.68
N VAL A 90 9.28 10.92 -11.18
CA VAL A 90 8.63 9.75 -11.78
C VAL A 90 7.11 9.85 -11.70
N MET A 91 6.59 10.41 -10.60
CA MET A 91 5.15 10.63 -10.44
C MET A 91 4.60 11.66 -11.43
N ASP A 92 5.35 12.74 -11.69
CA ASP A 92 4.98 13.73 -12.72
C ASP A 92 5.02 13.11 -14.12
N ASP A 93 6.01 12.26 -14.43
CA ASP A 93 6.08 11.54 -15.71
C ASP A 93 4.88 10.58 -15.90
N LEU A 94 4.46 9.88 -14.83
CA LEU A 94 3.27 9.04 -14.84
C LEU A 94 2.00 9.84 -15.16
N LEU A 95 1.84 11.03 -14.55
CA LEU A 95 0.72 11.93 -14.83
C LEU A 95 0.79 12.53 -16.24
N ASN A 96 1.98 12.83 -16.74
CA ASN A 96 2.18 13.33 -18.10
C ASN A 96 1.81 12.26 -19.15
N LEU A 97 2.12 10.98 -18.90
CA LEU A 97 1.67 9.89 -19.76
C LEU A 97 0.15 9.70 -19.72
N GLU A 98 -0.47 9.82 -18.55
CA GLU A 98 -1.93 9.78 -18.42
C GLU A 98 -2.60 10.87 -19.25
N ARG A 99 -2.10 12.11 -19.18
CA ARG A 99 -2.59 13.24 -20.00
C ARG A 99 -2.41 12.97 -21.49
N ARG A 100 -1.24 12.50 -21.92
CA ARG A 100 -0.98 12.16 -23.33
C ARG A 100 -1.90 11.05 -23.83
N LEU A 101 -2.21 10.07 -22.98
CA LEU A 101 -3.13 8.98 -23.33
C LEU A 101 -4.58 9.48 -23.39
N LEU A 102 -4.99 10.37 -22.49
CA LEU A 102 -6.28 11.07 -22.55
C LEU A 102 -6.41 11.88 -23.83
N ASP A 103 -5.38 12.63 -24.23
CA ASP A 103 -5.39 13.45 -25.44
C ASP A 103 -5.55 12.58 -26.70
N LEU A 104 -4.86 11.44 -26.77
CA LEU A 104 -5.01 10.50 -27.88
C LEU A 104 -6.41 9.89 -27.93
N VAL A 105 -6.99 9.54 -26.79
CA VAL A 105 -8.36 9.04 -26.71
C VAL A 105 -9.36 10.13 -27.14
N ALA A 106 -9.21 11.35 -26.64
CA ALA A 106 -10.05 12.48 -27.04
C ALA A 106 -9.93 12.81 -28.54
N GLU A 107 -8.71 12.76 -29.09
CA GLU A 107 -8.47 12.92 -30.54
C GLU A 107 -9.14 11.81 -31.35
N THR A 108 -9.15 10.57 -30.86
CA THR A 108 -9.85 9.46 -31.54
C THR A 108 -11.35 9.61 -31.51
N GLU A 109 -11.93 10.07 -30.40
CA GLU A 109 -13.36 10.35 -30.29
C GLU A 109 -13.76 11.53 -31.19
N ALA A 110 -12.95 12.58 -31.25
CA ALA A 110 -13.17 13.72 -32.15
C ALA A 110 -13.04 13.33 -33.63
N LYS A 111 -12.08 12.49 -34.00
CA LYS A 111 -11.96 11.97 -35.37
C LYS A 111 -13.11 11.03 -35.74
N ALA A 112 -13.61 10.26 -34.77
CA ALA A 112 -14.76 9.39 -34.97
C ALA A 112 -16.06 10.18 -35.15
N SER A 113 -16.24 11.33 -34.48
CA SER A 113 -17.41 12.19 -34.65
C SER A 113 -17.41 12.94 -35.99
N ILE A 114 -16.24 13.34 -36.50
CA ILE A 114 -16.10 13.98 -37.83
C ILE A 114 -16.33 12.97 -38.98
N GLY A 115 -16.01 11.69 -38.76
CA GLY A 115 -16.18 10.63 -39.76
C GLY A 115 -17.62 10.34 -40.19
N ASP A 116 -18.62 10.75 -39.39
CA ASP A 116 -20.05 10.51 -39.64
C ASP A 116 -20.63 11.39 -40.77
N GLU A 117 -20.07 12.59 -40.98
CA GLU A 117 -20.59 13.55 -41.97
C GLU A 117 -20.03 13.32 -43.39
N GLY A 118 -18.83 12.74 -43.54
CA GLY A 118 -18.12 12.64 -44.81
C GLY A 118 -18.07 11.25 -45.48
N GLN A 119 -18.33 10.16 -44.76
CA GLN A 119 -18.06 8.79 -45.24
C GLN A 119 -19.30 7.92 -45.53
N ARG A 120 -20.33 8.50 -46.17
CA ARG A 120 -21.48 7.73 -46.72
C ARG A 120 -21.13 6.72 -47.83
N TRP A 121 -19.86 6.62 -48.24
CA TRP A 121 -19.40 5.73 -49.31
C TRP A 121 -18.86 4.38 -48.84
N THR A 122 -18.60 4.20 -47.54
CA THR A 122 -18.23 2.89 -46.97
C THR A 122 -19.51 2.12 -46.67
N LEU A 123 -19.78 1.06 -47.43
CA LEU A 123 -20.90 0.11 -47.28
C LEU A 123 -20.83 -0.63 -45.93
N LEU A 124 -21.02 0.10 -44.84
CA LEU A 124 -21.21 -0.46 -43.51
C LEU A 124 -22.70 -0.40 -43.20
N PRO A 125 -23.30 -1.53 -42.74
CA PRO A 125 -24.68 -1.54 -42.27
C PRO A 125 -24.92 -0.39 -41.28
N ARG A 126 -26.01 0.36 -41.49
CA ARG A 126 -26.33 1.60 -40.73
C ARG A 126 -26.44 1.40 -39.22
N ASN A 127 -26.68 0.17 -38.76
CA ASN A 127 -26.69 -0.21 -37.35
C ASN A 127 -25.30 -0.35 -36.71
N TRP A 128 -24.21 -0.35 -37.51
CA TRP A 128 -22.83 -0.55 -37.05
C TRP A 128 -21.90 0.64 -37.28
N SER A 129 -22.42 1.70 -37.91
CA SER A 129 -21.66 2.92 -38.24
C SER A 129 -21.00 3.56 -37.00
N GLY A 130 -21.67 3.62 -35.84
CA GLY A 130 -21.11 4.29 -34.66
C GLY A 130 -19.96 3.58 -33.93
N ARG A 131 -19.83 2.25 -34.05
CA ARG A 131 -18.73 1.49 -33.42
C ARG A 131 -17.51 1.41 -34.34
N THR A 132 -17.78 1.18 -35.62
CA THR A 132 -16.74 1.05 -36.64
C THR A 132 -15.99 2.36 -36.94
N THR A 133 -16.62 3.53 -36.75
CA THR A 133 -15.93 4.83 -36.91
C THR A 133 -14.86 5.07 -35.86
N VAL A 134 -15.11 4.69 -34.62
CA VAL A 134 -14.12 4.75 -33.52
C VAL A 134 -12.99 3.75 -33.78
N ALA A 135 -13.30 2.49 -34.13
CA ALA A 135 -12.28 1.53 -34.54
C ALA A 135 -11.38 2.07 -35.66
N MET A 136 -11.97 2.66 -36.71
CA MET A 136 -11.21 3.20 -37.84
C MET A 136 -10.32 4.39 -37.45
N ALA A 137 -10.79 5.28 -36.57
CA ALA A 137 -10.00 6.38 -36.03
C ALA A 137 -8.91 5.92 -35.05
N TRP A 138 -9.13 4.78 -34.37
CA TRP A 138 -8.21 4.16 -33.42
C TRP A 138 -7.02 3.45 -34.10
N LEU A 139 -7.24 2.78 -35.23
CA LEU A 139 -6.21 2.02 -35.96
C LEU A 139 -4.85 2.73 -36.12
N PRO A 140 -4.77 4.00 -36.56
CA PRO A 140 -3.47 4.67 -36.74
C PRO A 140 -2.76 5.03 -35.42
N VAL A 141 -3.49 5.23 -34.33
CA VAL A 141 -2.91 5.63 -33.03
C VAL A 141 -2.75 4.48 -32.05
N ARG A 142 -3.34 3.32 -32.35
CA ARG A 142 -3.34 2.11 -31.53
C ARG A 142 -1.96 1.72 -31.01
N THR A 143 -0.96 1.62 -31.89
CA THR A 143 0.40 1.17 -31.51
C THR A 143 1.03 2.12 -30.50
N LYS A 144 0.92 3.43 -30.75
CA LYS A 144 1.37 4.48 -29.85
C LYS A 144 0.65 4.43 -28.50
N ALA A 145 -0.67 4.26 -28.51
CA ALA A 145 -1.45 4.18 -27.27
C ALA A 145 -1.09 2.95 -26.44
N LEU A 146 -0.96 1.77 -27.07
CA LEU A 146 -0.54 0.54 -26.39
C LEU A 146 0.90 0.63 -25.85
N GLU A 147 1.77 1.34 -26.54
CA GLU A 147 3.13 1.58 -26.06
C GLU A 147 3.15 2.52 -24.85
N LEU A 148 2.36 3.59 -24.85
CA LEU A 148 2.18 4.48 -23.69
C LEU A 148 1.60 3.73 -22.49
N VAL A 149 0.63 2.83 -22.71
CA VAL A 149 0.11 1.90 -21.69
C VAL A 149 1.26 1.07 -21.11
N ARG A 150 2.09 0.45 -21.96
CA ARG A 150 3.21 -0.38 -21.49
C ARG A 150 4.28 0.43 -20.74
N GLN A 151 4.56 1.65 -21.21
CA GLN A 151 5.46 2.58 -20.51
C GLN A 151 4.92 2.94 -19.12
N ARG A 152 3.62 3.18 -19.02
CA ARG A 152 2.95 3.46 -17.75
C ARG A 152 3.07 2.29 -16.78
N GLU A 153 2.75 1.06 -17.21
CA GLU A 153 2.90 -0.14 -16.36
C GLU A 153 4.34 -0.30 -15.83
N GLY A 154 5.34 -0.01 -16.68
CA GLY A 154 6.75 -0.01 -16.28
C GLY A 154 7.08 1.08 -15.26
N LEU A 155 6.51 2.28 -15.39
CA LEU A 155 6.70 3.36 -14.43
C LEU A 155 5.98 3.10 -13.11
N THR A 156 4.75 2.57 -13.13
CA THR A 156 4.04 2.12 -11.92
C THR A 156 4.89 1.15 -11.11
N ALA A 157 5.50 0.15 -11.75
CA ALA A 157 6.37 -0.80 -11.05
C ALA A 157 7.59 -0.11 -10.39
N ARG A 158 8.17 0.89 -11.06
CA ARG A 158 9.28 1.68 -10.50
C ARG A 158 8.83 2.56 -9.33
N VAL A 159 7.66 3.18 -9.42
CA VAL A 159 7.06 3.98 -8.34
C VAL A 159 6.88 3.12 -7.11
N GLN A 160 6.27 1.93 -7.26
CA GLN A 160 6.07 0.98 -6.16
C GLN A 160 7.40 0.52 -5.55
N PHE A 161 8.40 0.20 -6.39
CA PHE A 161 9.74 -0.15 -5.92
C PHE A 161 10.37 0.99 -5.11
N MET A 162 10.26 2.23 -5.61
CA MET A 162 10.79 3.39 -4.93
C MET A 162 10.08 3.68 -3.61
N GLN A 163 8.76 3.54 -3.55
CA GLN A 163 7.99 3.60 -2.30
C GLN A 163 8.47 2.55 -1.31
N MET A 164 8.62 1.30 -1.74
CA MET A 164 9.12 0.22 -0.89
C MET A 164 10.55 0.50 -0.40
N SER A 165 11.41 1.05 -1.25
CA SER A 165 12.78 1.44 -0.87
C SER A 165 12.81 2.58 0.16
N MET A 166 11.95 3.60 -0.01
CA MET A 166 11.83 4.71 0.94
C MET A 166 11.32 4.20 2.29
N ILE A 167 10.28 3.35 2.28
CA ILE A 167 9.74 2.74 3.49
C ILE A 167 10.78 1.85 4.16
N SER A 168 11.50 1.03 3.40
CA SER A 168 12.54 0.13 3.92
C SER A 168 13.72 0.88 4.53
N SER A 169 14.21 1.95 3.89
CA SER A 169 15.26 2.81 4.46
C SER A 169 14.83 3.38 5.81
N ARG A 170 13.58 3.84 5.91
CA ARG A 170 13.04 4.39 7.16
C ARG A 170 12.84 3.34 8.22
N LEU A 171 12.36 2.16 7.84
CA LEU A 171 12.22 1.04 8.76
C LEU A 171 13.58 0.68 9.36
N ARG A 172 14.63 0.66 8.54
CA ARG A 172 16.01 0.43 8.99
C ARG A 172 16.52 1.53 9.93
N ASP A 173 16.21 2.79 9.66
CA ASP A 173 16.58 3.91 10.55
C ASP A 173 15.86 3.81 11.90
N LEU A 174 14.56 3.51 11.90
CA LEU A 174 13.77 3.32 13.11
C LEU A 174 14.22 2.09 13.91
N GLU A 175 14.55 1.00 13.22
CA GLU A 175 15.14 -0.20 13.83
C GLU A 175 16.46 0.15 14.53
N SER A 176 17.35 0.89 13.86
CA SER A 176 18.62 1.31 14.45
C SER A 176 18.43 2.20 15.69
N ARG A 177 17.49 3.14 15.65
CA ARG A 177 17.17 4.03 16.79
C ARG A 177 16.54 3.28 17.95
N THR A 178 15.75 2.24 17.65
CA THR A 178 15.13 1.39 18.67
C THR A 178 16.18 0.50 19.31
N LYS A 179 17.05 -0.13 18.51
CA LYS A 179 18.20 -0.89 18.99
C LYS A 179 19.17 -0.06 19.82
N TRP A 180 19.42 1.20 19.43
CA TRP A 180 20.25 2.10 20.24
C TRP A 180 19.60 2.45 21.58
N ARG A 181 18.27 2.66 21.60
CA ARG A 181 17.53 2.87 22.86
C ARG A 181 17.58 1.63 23.76
N GLU A 182 17.42 0.44 23.19
CA GLU A 182 17.53 -0.83 23.90
C GLU A 182 18.93 -0.99 24.51
N MET A 183 20.00 -0.82 23.72
CA MET A 183 21.37 -0.86 24.24
C MET A 183 21.63 0.18 25.35
N LYS A 184 21.06 1.37 25.22
CA LYS A 184 21.19 2.41 26.25
C LYS A 184 20.43 2.05 27.52
N MET A 185 19.28 1.40 27.40
CA MET A 185 18.50 0.88 28.52
C MET A 185 19.25 -0.26 29.21
N ASP A 186 19.80 -1.20 28.46
CA ASP A 186 20.63 -2.30 29.00
C ASP A 186 21.85 -1.76 29.76
N GLU A 187 22.54 -0.77 29.19
CA GLU A 187 23.67 -0.11 29.85
C GLU A 187 23.23 0.60 31.14
N SER A 188 22.05 1.22 31.14
CA SER A 188 21.49 1.84 32.35
C SER A 188 21.09 0.80 33.41
N SER A 189 20.57 -0.37 32.99
CA SER A 189 20.22 -1.48 33.89
C SER A 189 21.46 -2.03 34.58
N ARG A 190 22.53 -2.30 33.83
CA ARG A 190 23.81 -2.77 34.39
C ARG A 190 24.39 -1.81 35.40
N LYS A 191 24.28 -0.50 35.14
CA LYS A 191 24.71 0.53 36.11
C LYS A 191 23.87 0.47 37.37
N LEU A 192 22.55 0.35 37.24
CA LEU A 192 21.65 0.23 38.39
C LEU A 192 21.96 -1.03 39.21
N GLU A 193 22.15 -2.18 38.56
CA GLU A 193 22.54 -3.43 39.21
C GLU A 193 23.87 -3.28 39.97
N SER A 194 24.87 -2.62 39.38
CA SER A 194 26.14 -2.36 40.05
C SER A 194 25.99 -1.47 41.29
N LEU A 195 25.07 -0.51 41.26
CA LEU A 195 24.77 0.35 42.41
C LEU A 195 24.03 -0.42 43.51
N VAL A 196 23.07 -1.28 43.13
CA VAL A 196 22.33 -2.14 44.04
C VAL A 196 23.27 -3.12 44.74
N GLU A 197 24.18 -3.75 44.00
CA GLU A 197 25.17 -4.67 44.58
C GLU A 197 26.11 -3.95 45.54
N ASN A 198 26.60 -2.76 45.18
CA ASN A 198 27.41 -1.95 46.08
C ASN A 198 26.65 -1.50 47.35
N GLN A 199 25.37 -1.15 47.23
CA GLN A 199 24.52 -0.86 48.38
C GLN A 199 24.32 -2.10 49.26
N ARG A 200 24.08 -3.26 48.65
CA ARG A 200 23.93 -4.55 49.34
C ARG A 200 25.19 -4.94 50.12
N ASP A 201 26.36 -4.81 49.51
CA ASP A 201 27.65 -5.03 50.18
C ASP A 201 27.84 -4.10 51.39
N ARG A 202 27.46 -2.83 51.24
CA ARG A 202 27.57 -1.85 52.31
C ARG A 202 26.59 -2.15 53.46
N ILE A 203 25.39 -2.62 53.13
CA ILE A 203 24.42 -3.11 54.13
C ILE A 203 25.00 -4.31 54.87
N HIS A 204 25.52 -5.32 54.17
CA HIS A 204 26.13 -6.49 54.80
C HIS A 204 27.32 -6.14 55.70
N ARG A 205 28.14 -5.15 55.33
CA ARG A 205 29.21 -4.64 56.20
C ARG A 205 28.65 -3.97 57.46
N LEU A 206 27.59 -3.18 57.33
CA LEU A 206 26.92 -2.55 58.47
C LEU A 206 26.28 -3.60 59.37
N GLU A 207 25.64 -4.62 58.81
CA GLU A 207 25.08 -5.75 59.53
C GLU A 207 26.14 -6.53 60.31
N ASP A 208 27.32 -6.78 59.73
CA ASP A 208 28.43 -7.46 60.43
C ASP A 208 28.99 -6.58 61.57
N LEU A 209 29.11 -5.26 61.36
CA LEU A 209 29.50 -4.34 62.43
C LEU A 209 28.50 -4.30 63.58
N VAL A 210 27.20 -4.25 63.27
CA VAL A 210 26.13 -4.30 64.28
C VAL A 210 26.13 -5.66 64.98
N SER A 211 26.29 -6.75 64.25
CA SER A 211 26.37 -8.11 64.80
C SER A 211 27.55 -8.25 65.75
N ARG A 212 28.73 -7.73 65.39
CA ARG A 212 29.90 -7.72 66.28
C ARG A 212 29.69 -6.87 67.51
N LEU A 213 29.10 -5.68 67.37
CA LEU A 213 28.81 -4.80 68.51
C LEU A 213 27.85 -5.47 69.49
N THR A 214 26.75 -6.02 68.99
CA THR A 214 25.74 -6.73 69.79
C THR A 214 26.32 -7.99 70.45
N HIS A 215 27.15 -8.78 69.76
CA HIS A 215 27.85 -9.92 70.38
C HIS A 215 28.90 -9.48 71.42
N ARG A 216 29.55 -8.32 71.24
CA ARG A 216 30.49 -7.74 72.21
C ARG A 216 29.79 -7.21 73.46
N ASP A 217 28.63 -6.60 73.31
CA ASP A 217 27.83 -6.14 74.44
C ASP A 217 27.22 -7.33 75.20
N ASN A 218 26.77 -8.39 74.52
CA ASN A 218 26.31 -9.61 75.21
C ASN A 218 27.43 -10.34 75.97
N THR A 219 28.67 -10.36 75.46
CA THR A 219 29.82 -10.94 76.19
C THR A 219 30.35 -10.03 77.30
N GLY A 220 30.20 -8.71 77.16
CA GLY A 220 30.44 -7.74 78.25
C GLY A 220 29.41 -7.84 79.38
N ILE A 221 28.15 -8.11 79.03
CA ILE A 221 27.05 -8.29 79.99
C ILE A 221 27.13 -9.67 80.69
N SER A 222 27.63 -10.73 80.03
CA SER A 222 27.91 -12.00 80.73
C SER A 222 29.05 -11.94 81.75
N ARG A 223 29.89 -10.89 81.74
CA ARG A 223 30.90 -10.63 82.80
C ARG A 223 30.43 -9.62 83.85
N ALA A 224 29.32 -8.93 83.62
CA ALA A 224 28.71 -7.94 84.51
C ALA A 224 27.27 -8.32 84.90
N GLY A 225 26.96 -9.61 84.92
CA GLY A 225 25.63 -10.18 85.21
C GLY A 225 25.62 -11.06 86.45
N THR A 226 26.32 -10.67 87.51
CA THR A 226 26.13 -11.23 88.86
C THR A 226 25.92 -10.07 89.81
N LEU A 227 24.73 -9.99 90.42
CA LEU A 227 24.18 -8.88 91.22
C LEU A 227 23.58 -7.79 90.31
N THR A 228 22.26 -7.58 90.25
CA THR A 228 21.38 -7.39 91.39
C THR A 228 19.96 -7.90 91.12
N ASN A 229 19.51 -8.74 92.03
CA ASN A 229 18.12 -9.06 92.31
C ASN A 229 17.56 -7.94 93.22
N PHE A 230 16.49 -7.25 92.82
CA PHE A 230 15.49 -6.65 93.72
C PHE A 230 14.20 -6.39 92.93
N GLY A 231 13.08 -6.83 93.51
CA GLY A 231 11.81 -7.03 92.83
C GLY A 231 10.78 -5.91 92.99
N ALA A 232 9.50 -6.35 92.94
CA ALA A 232 8.22 -5.62 92.92
C ALA A 232 7.76 -5.27 91.49
N LYS A 233 6.91 -6.06 90.81
CA LYS A 233 5.51 -6.48 91.06
C LYS A 233 4.47 -5.38 90.74
N SER A 234 3.81 -5.60 89.58
CA SER A 234 2.43 -5.28 89.18
C SER A 234 1.98 -3.81 89.09
N THR A 235 1.46 -3.39 87.92
CA THR A 235 0.01 -3.38 87.63
C THR A 235 -0.32 -3.01 86.18
N GLU A 236 -1.29 -3.77 85.68
CA GLU A 236 -2.21 -3.66 84.53
C GLU A 236 -2.85 -2.29 84.26
N SER A 237 -3.00 -1.93 82.97
CA SER A 237 -4.15 -1.32 82.25
C SER A 237 -3.64 -0.75 80.89
N THR A 238 -4.08 -1.21 79.72
CA THR A 238 -5.38 -1.08 79.03
C THR A 238 -5.55 0.26 78.28
N GLU A 239 -6.00 0.14 77.01
CA GLU A 239 -6.38 1.14 75.98
C GLU A 239 -5.26 1.63 75.03
N MET A 240 -5.24 1.13 73.79
CA MET A 240 -6.02 1.58 72.60
C MET A 240 -5.62 2.99 72.13
N PHE A 241 -4.93 3.07 70.99
CA PHE A 241 -5.38 3.88 69.86
C PHE A 241 -4.57 3.52 68.61
N ASP A 242 -5.29 3.14 67.56
CA ASP A 242 -4.82 3.01 66.19
C ASP A 242 -4.31 4.36 65.67
N ASN A 243 -3.22 4.35 64.89
CA ASN A 243 -3.17 5.28 63.76
C ASN A 243 -2.39 4.70 62.58
N ASP A 244 -3.18 4.63 61.52
CA ASP A 244 -2.99 4.24 60.15
C ASP A 244 -1.91 5.05 59.41
N GLY A 245 -1.40 4.47 58.32
CA GLY A 245 -0.38 5.10 57.48
C GLY A 245 0.31 4.20 56.47
N SER A 246 -0.40 3.20 55.92
CA SER A 246 0.05 2.47 54.73
C SER A 246 -0.56 3.14 53.50
N THR A 247 0.26 3.74 52.65
CA THR A 247 -0.19 4.21 51.32
C THR A 247 0.58 3.47 50.24
N THR A 248 -0.03 2.36 49.81
CA THR A 248 0.19 1.72 48.52
C THR A 248 -0.23 2.67 47.40
N ILE A 249 0.68 3.02 46.50
CA ILE A 249 0.34 3.62 45.21
C ILE A 249 0.33 2.49 44.18
N VAL A 250 -0.88 2.19 43.72
CA VAL A 250 -1.20 1.33 42.58
C VAL A 250 -1.35 2.22 41.35
N GLU A 251 -0.74 1.82 40.26
CA GLU A 251 -1.04 2.24 38.89
C GLU A 251 -1.73 1.05 38.18
N PRO A 252 -2.26 1.17 36.96
CA PRO A 252 -3.33 2.03 36.44
C PRO A 252 -4.54 1.16 35.98
N GLU A 253 -5.70 1.76 35.69
CA GLU A 253 -6.53 1.28 34.57
C GLU A 253 -7.61 2.26 34.11
N GLU A 254 -8.01 2.04 32.87
CA GLU A 254 -8.84 2.80 31.93
C GLU A 254 -10.26 3.14 32.41
N GLU A 255 -10.77 4.30 31.95
CA GLU A 255 -12.18 4.52 31.61
C GLU A 255 -12.23 5.73 30.65
N VAL A 256 -12.45 5.54 29.34
CA VAL A 256 -13.75 5.41 28.69
C VAL A 256 -14.82 6.32 29.29
N LEU A 257 -14.97 7.54 28.75
CA LEU A 257 -16.27 8.19 28.76
C LEU A 257 -16.51 9.05 27.52
N ALA A 258 -17.24 8.42 26.60
CA ALA A 258 -18.01 9.08 25.57
C ALA A 258 -19.20 9.85 26.17
N ARG A 259 -19.72 10.82 25.37
CA ARG A 259 -21.00 11.58 25.48
C ARG A 259 -20.81 12.95 26.14
N LYS A 260 -21.23 14.08 25.57
CA LYS A 260 -22.47 14.43 24.84
C LYS A 260 -22.20 15.64 23.92
N LEU A 261 -22.59 15.63 22.65
CA LEU A 261 -23.91 16.00 22.06
C LEU A 261 -24.20 17.51 22.00
N THR A 262 -24.24 18.01 20.75
CA THR A 262 -25.25 18.93 20.15
C THR A 262 -25.46 20.33 20.71
N LYS A 263 -25.38 21.36 19.84
CA LYS A 263 -26.49 21.98 19.07
C LYS A 263 -26.15 23.45 18.72
N GLN A 264 -26.00 23.77 17.43
CA GLN A 264 -26.84 24.72 16.69
C GLN A 264 -26.45 24.70 15.21
#